data_AF-A0A348V590-F1
#
_entry.id   AF-A0A348V590-F1
#
_cell.length_a   1.000
_cell.length_b   1.000
_cell.length_c   1.000
_cell.angle_alpha   90.00
_cell.angle_beta   90.00
_cell.angle_gamma   90.00
#
_symmetry.space_group_name_H-M   'P 1'
#
loop_
_entity.id
_entity.type
_entity.pdbx_description
1 polymer ?
#
loop_
_entity_poly.entity_id
_entity_poly.type
_entity_poly.pdbx_seq_one_letter_code
_entity_poly.pdbx_strand_id
1 'polypeptide(L)'
;MKNIIKQISWMWLLFLAVASCSPQEFDDYAMNKVAVLTDSEVSFTQTVSPTSDNMVTFTNTTVLPATGVYTIRWDLGNGASGNKPVITGLYPFAGDYTVTLSIYFSDGSVAKKSVVISFTENDY
;
A
#
# COMPACT_ATOMS: atom_id res chain seq x y z
N MET A 1 -43.62 -42.93 35.68
CA MET A 1 -42.75 -41.76 35.94
C MET A 1 -41.25 -42.10 36.12
N LYS A 2 -40.78 -43.36 35.91
CA LYS A 2 -39.36 -43.74 36.06
C LYS A 2 -38.54 -43.71 34.75
N ASN A 3 -39.19 -43.64 33.58
CA ASN A 3 -38.51 -43.79 32.28
C ASN A 3 -38.19 -42.46 31.57
N ILE A 4 -38.80 -41.35 32.01
CA ILE A 4 -38.56 -40.00 31.47
C ILE A 4 -37.25 -39.39 31.99
N ILE A 5 -36.87 -39.70 33.23
CA ILE A 5 -35.63 -39.20 33.87
C ILE A 5 -34.38 -39.78 33.19
N LYS A 6 -34.42 -41.04 32.73
CA LYS A 6 -33.31 -41.67 31.99
C LYS A 6 -33.12 -41.09 30.59
N GLN A 7 -34.21 -40.71 29.91
CA GLN A 7 -34.16 -40.13 28.57
C GLN A 7 -33.55 -38.72 28.60
N ILE A 8 -33.89 -37.92 29.63
CA ILE A 8 -33.33 -36.58 29.85
C ILE A 8 -31.82 -36.67 30.18
N SER A 9 -31.40 -37.67 30.98
CA SER A 9 -29.98 -37.90 31.30
C SER A 9 -29.13 -38.27 30.07
N TRP A 10 -29.73 -38.86 29.03
CA TRP A 10 -29.01 -39.21 27.81
C TRP A 10 -28.93 -38.01 26.85
N MET A 11 -29.97 -37.18 26.83
CA MET A 11 -30.06 -35.98 26.00
C MET A 11 -29.17 -34.84 26.52
N TRP A 12 -28.97 -34.73 27.84
CA TRP A 12 -28.00 -33.80 28.44
C TRP A 12 -26.54 -34.19 28.18
N LEU A 13 -26.26 -35.49 28.05
CA LEU A 13 -24.92 -36.00 27.74
C LEU A 13 -24.53 -35.76 26.27
N LEU A 14 -25.51 -35.64 25.37
CA LEU A 14 -25.31 -35.31 23.96
C LEU A 14 -25.09 -33.80 23.73
N PHE A 15 -25.61 -32.93 24.61
CA PHE A 15 -25.46 -31.48 24.48
C PHE A 15 -24.07 -30.96 24.92
N LEU A 16 -23.29 -31.76 25.66
CA LEU A 16 -21.96 -31.40 26.15
C LEU A 16 -20.82 -31.66 25.14
N ALA A 17 -21.09 -32.31 24.01
CA ALA A 17 -20.07 -32.69 23.03
C ALA A 17 -19.71 -31.58 22.02
N VAL A 18 -20.56 -30.55 21.88
CA VAL A 18 -20.35 -29.46 20.90
C VAL A 18 -19.46 -28.32 21.41
N ALA A 19 -19.03 -28.35 22.68
CA ALA A 19 -18.13 -27.34 23.25
C ALA A 19 -16.63 -27.69 23.16
N SER A 20 -16.27 -28.86 22.61
CA SER A 20 -14.87 -29.33 22.56
C SER A 20 -14.04 -28.70 21.44
N CYS A 21 -14.64 -27.90 20.56
CA CYS A 21 -13.90 -27.15 19.54
C CYS A 21 -13.86 -25.68 19.97
N SER A 22 -12.95 -25.33 20.90
CA SER A 22 -12.43 -23.97 20.88
C SER A 22 -11.68 -23.82 19.55
N PRO A 23 -12.04 -22.88 18.67
CA PRO A 23 -11.22 -22.58 17.51
C PRO A 23 -9.80 -22.36 17.99
N GLN A 24 -8.86 -23.16 17.50
CA GLN A 24 -7.46 -23.00 17.85
C GLN A 24 -6.97 -21.78 17.04
N GLU A 25 -7.03 -20.60 17.64
CA GLU A 25 -6.39 -19.39 17.10
C GLU A 25 -4.88 -19.57 17.24
N PHE A 26 -4.25 -20.12 16.20
CA PHE A 26 -2.81 -20.30 16.12
C PHE A 26 -2.15 -18.97 15.74
N ASP A 27 -2.07 -18.06 16.71
CA ASP A 27 -1.41 -16.76 16.54
C ASP A 27 0.12 -16.89 16.65
N ASP A 28 0.61 -18.06 17.07
CA ASP A 28 2.03 -18.39 17.27
C ASP A 28 2.88 -18.25 15.99
N TYR A 29 2.23 -18.22 14.82
CA TYR A 29 2.86 -18.02 13.52
C TYR A 29 2.48 -16.70 12.85
N ALA A 30 1.79 -15.80 13.56
CA ALA A 30 1.45 -14.48 13.02
C ALA A 30 2.74 -13.73 12.67
N MET A 31 2.90 -13.40 11.39
CA MET A 31 3.98 -12.51 10.95
C MET A 31 3.87 -11.17 11.68
N ASN A 32 5.01 -10.63 12.12
CA ASN A 32 5.06 -9.30 12.72
C ASN A 32 4.24 -8.32 11.87
N LYS A 33 3.41 -7.50 12.54
CA LYS A 33 2.61 -6.46 11.89
C LYS A 33 3.50 -5.64 10.94
N VAL A 34 3.25 -5.76 9.65
CA VAL A 34 3.97 -5.01 8.63
C VAL A 34 3.56 -3.54 8.76
N ALA A 35 4.55 -2.66 8.90
CA ALA A 35 4.30 -1.23 8.85
C ALA A 35 3.94 -0.86 7.41
N VAL A 36 2.68 -0.46 7.20
CA VAL A 36 2.14 0.00 5.92
C VAL A 36 1.79 1.48 6.01
N LEU A 37 1.83 2.16 4.88
CA LEU A 37 1.41 3.56 4.76
C LEU A 37 0.04 3.66 4.08
N THR A 38 -0.60 4.81 4.28
CA THR A 38 -1.79 5.27 3.58
C THR A 38 -1.43 6.30 2.52
N ASP A 39 -2.33 6.54 1.55
CA ASP A 39 -2.13 7.53 0.49
C ASP A 39 -1.83 8.95 1.03
N SER A 40 -2.39 9.31 2.19
CA SER A 40 -2.15 10.61 2.83
C SER A 40 -0.73 10.80 3.37
N GLU A 41 -0.01 9.71 3.62
CA GLU A 41 1.37 9.75 4.15
C GLU A 41 2.41 9.85 3.03
N VAL A 42 2.02 9.51 1.79
CA VAL A 42 2.90 9.61 0.63
C VAL A 42 3.09 11.07 0.27
N SER A 43 4.34 11.49 0.14
CA SER A 43 4.70 12.85 -0.23
C SER A 43 5.94 12.91 -1.11
N PHE A 44 5.97 13.92 -1.97
CA PHE A 44 7.12 14.25 -2.77
C PHE A 44 7.13 15.73 -3.12
N THR A 45 8.29 16.24 -3.51
CA THR A 45 8.48 17.57 -4.08
C THR A 45 8.84 17.47 -5.56
N GLN A 46 8.61 18.56 -6.29
CA GLN A 46 9.01 18.71 -7.67
C GLN A 46 9.77 20.03 -7.84
N THR A 47 10.88 19.99 -8.56
CA THR A 47 11.74 21.15 -8.82
C THR A 47 12.06 21.20 -10.30
N VAL A 48 11.70 22.32 -10.95
CA VAL A 48 12.05 22.59 -12.35
C VAL A 48 13.55 22.90 -12.45
N SER A 49 14.21 22.41 -13.49
CA SER A 49 15.63 22.66 -13.72
C SER A 49 15.89 24.15 -13.99
N PRO A 50 17.01 24.71 -13.49
CA PRO A 50 17.40 26.08 -13.84
C PRO A 50 17.85 26.23 -15.31
N THR A 51 18.07 25.13 -16.02
CA THR A 51 18.55 25.13 -17.42
C THR A 51 17.48 24.75 -18.44
N SER A 52 16.32 24.28 -18.02
CA SER A 52 15.23 23.84 -18.92
C SER A 52 13.92 23.73 -18.13
N ASP A 53 12.91 24.48 -18.57
CA ASP A 53 11.59 24.51 -17.94
C ASP A 53 10.85 23.17 -18.08
N ASN A 54 11.19 22.39 -19.11
CA ASN A 54 10.61 21.08 -19.42
C ASN A 54 11.32 19.92 -18.70
N MET A 55 12.34 20.20 -17.89
CA MET A 55 13.04 19.20 -17.08
C MET A 55 12.68 19.36 -15.61
N VAL A 56 12.03 18.34 -15.04
CA VAL A 56 11.53 18.37 -13.66
C VAL A 56 12.14 17.22 -12.86
N THR A 57 12.68 17.53 -11.69
CA THR A 57 13.20 16.55 -10.74
C THR A 57 12.20 16.33 -9.62
N PHE A 58 11.81 15.08 -9.41
CA PHE A 58 10.91 14.63 -8.35
C PHE A 58 11.70 13.94 -7.25
N THR A 59 11.45 14.35 -6.00
CA THR A 59 12.12 13.79 -4.81
C THR A 59 11.08 13.24 -3.86
N ASN A 60 11.16 11.95 -3.56
CA ASN A 60 10.33 11.31 -2.54
C ASN A 60 10.69 11.89 -1.15
N THR A 61 9.70 12.45 -0.46
CA THR A 61 9.82 12.99 0.90
C THR A 61 9.01 12.20 1.93
N THR A 62 8.44 11.07 1.51
CA THR A 62 7.69 10.16 2.36
C THR A 62 8.60 9.63 3.49
N VAL A 63 8.11 9.69 4.72
CA VAL A 63 8.76 9.04 5.86
C VAL A 63 8.48 7.55 5.76
N LEU A 64 9.47 6.79 5.28
CA LEU A 64 9.31 5.35 5.05
C LEU A 64 9.52 4.57 6.37
N PRO A 65 8.85 3.40 6.52
CA PRO A 65 9.06 2.55 7.69
C PRO A 65 10.54 2.21 7.88
N ALA A 66 11.01 2.28 9.13
CA ALA A 66 12.40 1.95 9.48
C ALA A 66 12.71 0.45 9.33
N THR A 67 11.66 -0.39 9.35
CA THR A 67 11.74 -1.84 9.21
C THR A 67 10.66 -2.32 8.23
N GLY A 68 10.86 -3.52 7.68
CA GLY A 68 9.97 -4.10 6.67
C GLY A 68 10.53 -3.95 5.26
N VAL A 69 9.85 -4.59 4.31
CA VAL A 69 10.22 -4.57 2.89
C VAL A 69 9.19 -3.74 2.14
N TYR A 70 9.68 -2.76 1.40
CA TYR A 70 8.88 -1.92 0.52
C TYR A 70 9.65 -1.60 -0.76
N THR A 71 8.95 -1.14 -1.78
CA THR A 71 9.54 -0.65 -3.03
C THR A 71 8.93 0.67 -3.46
N ILE A 72 9.78 1.63 -3.81
CA ILE A 72 9.38 2.90 -4.42
C ILE A 72 9.20 2.70 -5.92
N ARG A 73 8.15 3.29 -6.49
CA ARG A 73 7.90 3.32 -7.92
C ARG A 73 7.41 4.70 -8.35
N TRP A 74 8.06 5.23 -9.36
CA TRP A 74 7.64 6.42 -10.09
C TRP A 74 7.02 6.04 -11.41
N ASP A 75 5.90 6.67 -11.73
CA ASP A 75 5.37 6.85 -13.08
C ASP A 75 5.31 8.36 -13.33
N LEU A 76 5.96 8.82 -14.38
CA LEU A 76 6.05 10.25 -14.69
C LEU A 76 4.93 10.71 -15.65
N GLY A 77 4.05 9.82 -16.10
CA GLY A 77 2.96 10.14 -17.02
C GLY A 77 3.41 10.44 -18.46
N ASN A 78 4.71 10.64 -18.70
CA ASN A 78 5.33 10.77 -20.03
C ASN A 78 5.88 9.43 -20.56
N GLY A 79 5.53 8.30 -19.92
CA GLY A 79 6.05 6.96 -20.22
C GLY A 79 7.39 6.63 -19.55
N ALA A 80 8.09 7.61 -18.97
CA ALA A 80 9.27 7.37 -18.15
C ALA A 80 8.86 6.95 -16.74
N SER A 81 9.74 6.19 -16.09
CA SER A 81 9.43 5.57 -14.81
C SER A 81 10.72 5.17 -14.08
N GLY A 82 10.68 5.03 -12.75
CA GLY A 82 11.85 4.60 -11.97
C GLY A 82 11.51 4.02 -10.60
N ASN A 83 12.53 3.67 -9.83
CA ASN A 83 12.40 3.07 -8.49
C ASN A 83 13.38 3.66 -7.46
N LYS A 84 14.04 4.77 -7.80
CA LYS A 84 14.94 5.49 -6.91
C LYS A 84 14.17 6.55 -6.13
N PRO A 85 14.70 7.02 -4.97
CA PRO A 85 14.08 8.11 -4.22
C PRO A 85 13.96 9.41 -5.02
N VAL A 86 14.86 9.63 -5.98
CA VAL A 86 14.89 10.79 -6.87
C VAL A 86 14.81 10.31 -8.32
N ILE A 87 14.05 11.02 -9.15
CA ILE A 87 13.96 10.81 -10.59
C ILE A 87 13.82 12.14 -11.31
N THR A 88 14.40 12.24 -12.52
CA THR A 88 14.25 13.40 -13.39
C THR A 88 13.47 13.00 -14.63
N GLY A 89 12.45 13.79 -14.98
CA GLY A 89 11.66 13.65 -16.20
C GLY A 89 11.91 14.79 -17.17
N LEU A 90 11.81 14.48 -18.46
CA LEU A 90 11.83 15.44 -19.56
C LEU A 90 10.47 15.44 -20.26
N TYR A 91 9.90 16.62 -20.48
CA TYR A 91 8.55 16.81 -21.02
C TYR A 91 8.60 17.74 -22.24
N PRO A 92 9.11 17.27 -23.40
CA PRO A 92 9.34 18.12 -24.57
C PRO A 92 8.06 18.59 -25.27
N PHE A 93 6.90 18.02 -24.91
CA PHE A 93 5.63 18.35 -25.53
C PHE A 93 4.69 19.01 -24.52
N ALA A 94 3.86 19.94 -25.02
CA ALA A 94 2.75 20.51 -24.29
C ALA A 94 1.75 19.43 -23.91
N GLY A 95 1.20 19.53 -22.71
CA GLY A 95 0.23 18.58 -22.19
C GLY A 95 0.20 18.50 -20.68
N ASP A 96 -0.80 17.78 -20.20
CA ASP A 96 -0.95 17.44 -18.79
C ASP A 96 -0.38 16.05 -18.53
N TYR A 97 0.54 15.97 -17.56
CA TYR A 97 1.19 14.73 -17.16
C TYR A 97 0.83 14.42 -15.72
N THR A 98 0.25 13.24 -15.48
CA THR A 98 -0.02 12.76 -14.13
C THR A 98 1.19 12.02 -13.61
N VAL A 99 1.92 12.64 -12.69
CA VAL A 99 3.06 12.04 -12.01
C VAL A 99 2.57 11.29 -10.78
N THR A 100 2.91 10.01 -10.66
CA THR A 100 2.50 9.14 -9.56
C THR A 100 3.70 8.55 -8.85
N LEU A 101 3.76 8.75 -7.53
CA LEU A 101 4.62 8.01 -6.61
C LEU A 101 3.80 6.89 -5.97
N SER A 102 4.27 5.64 -6.07
CA SER A 102 3.69 4.48 -5.39
C SER A 102 4.73 3.82 -4.48
N ILE A 103 4.29 3.42 -3.28
CA ILE A 103 5.06 2.63 -2.32
C ILE A 103 4.34 1.29 -2.17
N TYR A 104 4.98 0.22 -2.62
CA TYR A 104 4.48 -1.15 -2.51
C TYR A 104 5.05 -1.80 -1.25
N PHE A 105 4.20 -2.45 -0.46
CA PHE A 105 4.60 -3.18 0.74
C PHE A 105 4.56 -4.70 0.53
N SER A 106 5.23 -5.44 1.41
CA SER A 106 5.33 -6.91 1.34
C SER A 106 4.00 -7.65 1.48
N ASP A 107 2.97 -7.01 2.05
CA ASP A 107 1.62 -7.56 2.17
C ASP A 107 0.76 -7.32 0.92
N GLY A 108 1.33 -6.69 -0.11
CA GLY A 108 0.63 -6.33 -1.35
C GLY A 108 -0.13 -5.01 -1.28
N SER A 109 -0.17 -4.34 -0.12
CA SER A 109 -0.74 -3.00 -0.03
C SER A 109 0.11 -1.99 -0.80
N VAL A 110 -0.56 -0.94 -1.30
CA VAL A 110 0.07 0.13 -2.06
C VAL A 110 -0.44 1.46 -1.55
N ALA A 111 0.48 2.31 -1.12
CA ALA A 111 0.21 3.71 -0.84
C ALA A 111 0.68 4.56 -2.02
N LYS A 112 -0.09 5.55 -2.44
CA LYS A 112 0.25 6.37 -3.61
C LYS A 112 -0.15 7.84 -3.47
N LYS A 113 0.55 8.69 -4.22
CA LYS A 113 0.20 10.09 -4.45
C LYS A 113 0.41 10.45 -5.91
N SER A 114 -0.56 11.17 -6.46
CA SER A 114 -0.50 11.70 -7.82
C SER A 114 -0.57 13.23 -7.84
N VAL A 115 0.19 13.85 -8.73
CA VAL A 115 0.14 15.30 -9.01
C VAL A 115 0.13 15.49 -10.52
N VAL A 116 -0.75 16.36 -11.01
CA VAL A 116 -0.74 16.76 -12.42
C VAL A 116 0.20 17.95 -12.58
N ILE A 117 1.08 17.87 -13.57
CA ILE A 117 1.88 19.01 -14.05
C ILE A 117 1.46 19.32 -15.49
N SER A 118 1.51 20.60 -15.84
CA SER A 118 1.01 21.10 -17.13
C SER A 118 2.10 21.89 -17.84
N PHE A 119 2.33 21.56 -19.11
CA PHE A 119 3.19 22.31 -20.02
C PHE A 119 2.32 22.93 -21.12
N THR A 120 2.40 24.24 -21.29
CA THR A 120 1.57 24.97 -22.26
C THR A 120 2.17 24.98 -23.67
N GLU A 121 3.48 24.78 -23.77
CA GLU A 121 4.24 24.86 -25.02
C GLU A 121 5.17 23.66 -25.16
N ASN A 122 5.48 23.33 -26.42
CA ASN A 122 6.48 22.32 -26.76
C ASN A 122 7.87 22.97 -26.71
N ASP A 123 8.90 22.17 -26.42
CA ASP A 123 10.31 22.57 -26.38
C ASP A 123 10.98 22.28 -27.74
N TYR A 124 10.84 23.21 -28.70
CA TYR A 124 11.52 23.17 -30.01
C TYR A 124 11.93 24.56 -30.53
#